data_AF-A0A2H8TH47-F1
#
_entry.id   AF-A0A2H8TH47-F1
#
_cell.length_a   1.000
_cell.length_b   1.000
_cell.length_c   1.000
_cell.angle_alpha   90.00
_cell.angle_beta   90.00
_cell.angle_gamma   90.00
#
_symmetry.space_group_name_H-M   'P 1'
#
loop_
_entity.id
_entity.type
_entity.pdbx_description
1 polymer ?
#
loop_
_entity_poly.entity_id
_entity_poly.type
_entity_poly.pdbx_seq_one_letter_code
_entity_poly.pdbx_strand_id
1 'polypeptide(L)'
;MNRSSSSLVMKVFVIAVCVCAALAHPENAKAENKPAVIKSETLAAPLPTTIVKRATDMTQQDTSLPNVSEDVLDKALNDRRFVQRQLKCATGEGPCDPIGRKIKAHAPLVLRGMCVKCSQTEIKQIQRVMSHIQKNYPKEYTKMLKQYQSGF
;
A
#
# COMPACT_ATOMS: atom_id res chain seq x y z
N MET A 1 55.91 -6.13 27.66
CA MET A 1 54.74 -6.97 27.36
C MET A 1 53.66 -6.14 26.69
N ASN A 2 52.93 -6.74 25.73
CA ASN A 2 51.72 -6.26 25.04
C ASN A 2 51.83 -5.11 24.02
N ARG A 3 52.31 -5.45 22.82
CA ARG A 3 52.03 -4.68 21.58
C ARG A 3 51.71 -5.65 20.42
N SER A 4 50.82 -6.62 20.64
CA SER A 4 50.41 -7.57 19.59
C SER A 4 49.01 -8.15 19.81
N SER A 5 48.05 -7.31 20.22
CA SER A 5 46.63 -7.73 20.32
C SER A 5 45.74 -7.01 19.29
N SER A 6 46.11 -5.82 18.83
CA SER A 6 45.27 -5.00 17.95
C SER A 6 45.20 -5.54 16.51
N SER A 7 46.26 -6.17 15.99
CA SER A 7 46.30 -6.67 14.60
C SER A 7 45.44 -7.92 14.41
N LEU A 8 45.36 -8.80 15.42
CA LEU A 8 44.50 -9.98 15.37
C LEU A 8 43.03 -9.60 15.45
N VAL A 9 42.65 -8.70 16.37
CA VAL A 9 41.25 -8.28 16.55
C VAL A 9 40.71 -7.58 15.30
N MET A 10 41.52 -6.76 14.62
CA MET A 10 41.13 -6.11 13.37
C MET A 10 40.95 -7.12 12.22
N LYS A 11 41.85 -8.11 12.11
CA LYS A 11 41.75 -9.17 11.09
C LYS A 11 40.54 -10.08 11.32
N VAL A 12 40.23 -10.42 12.57
CA VAL A 12 39.03 -11.20 12.93
C VAL A 12 37.75 -10.42 12.62
N PHE A 13 37.72 -9.10 12.85
CA PHE A 13 36.59 -8.25 12.47
C PHE A 13 36.39 -8.18 10.95
N VAL A 14 37.46 -8.01 10.17
CA VAL A 14 37.36 -7.95 8.70
C VAL A 14 36.93 -9.32 8.14
N ILE A 15 37.45 -10.43 8.66
CA ILE A 15 37.01 -11.78 8.26
C ILE A 15 35.54 -12.00 8.62
N ALA A 16 35.09 -11.60 9.82
CA ALA A 16 33.70 -11.74 10.24
C ALA A 16 32.73 -10.92 9.36
N VAL A 17 33.07 -9.67 9.02
CA VAL A 17 32.27 -8.83 8.12
C VAL A 17 32.20 -9.43 6.70
N CYS A 18 33.30 -9.96 6.19
CA CYS A 18 33.33 -10.61 4.87
C CYS A 18 32.50 -11.91 4.83
N VAL A 19 32.51 -12.72 5.90
CA VAL A 19 31.68 -13.93 5.99
C VAL A 19 30.20 -13.59 6.07
N CYS A 20 29.81 -12.52 6.77
CA CYS A 20 28.41 -12.05 6.82
C CYS A 20 27.90 -11.54 5.46
N ALA A 21 28.75 -10.93 4.64
CA ALA A 21 28.36 -10.48 3.30
C ALA A 21 28.18 -11.64 2.31
N ALA A 22 28.90 -12.75 2.49
CA ALA A 22 28.88 -13.91 1.58
C ALA A 22 27.72 -14.90 1.86
N LEU A 23 26.98 -14.76 2.97
CA LEU A 23 25.86 -15.65 3.31
C LEU A 23 24.47 -15.07 2.97
N ALA A 24 24.40 -13.90 2.33
CA ALA A 24 23.16 -13.41 1.74
C ALA A 24 22.92 -14.12 0.39
N HIS A 25 22.37 -15.34 0.48
CA HIS A 25 21.92 -16.09 -0.69
C HIS A 25 20.77 -15.36 -1.43
N PRO A 26 20.63 -15.64 -2.74
CA PRO A 26 19.84 -14.89 -3.69
C PRO A 26 18.33 -15.21 -3.63
N GLU A 27 17.57 -14.20 -4.00
CA GLU A 27 16.25 -14.17 -4.64
C GLU A 27 15.64 -15.55 -4.92
N ASN A 28 14.77 -15.97 -3.99
CA ASN A 28 14.02 -17.20 -4.08
C ASN A 28 12.88 -17.06 -5.11
N ALA A 29 12.77 -18.07 -5.96
CA ALA A 29 11.84 -18.23 -7.06
C ALA A 29 10.38 -17.98 -6.65
N LYS A 30 9.63 -17.22 -7.46
CA LYS A 30 8.17 -17.23 -7.40
C LYS A 30 7.60 -18.10 -8.52
N ALA A 31 7.12 -19.26 -8.08
CA ALA A 31 6.33 -20.21 -8.82
C ALA A 31 5.11 -19.57 -9.51
N GLU A 32 4.87 -20.07 -10.71
CA GLU A 32 3.70 -19.97 -11.55
C GLU A 32 2.42 -20.34 -10.74
N ASN A 33 1.47 -19.41 -10.62
CA ASN A 33 0.14 -19.71 -10.08
C ASN A 33 -0.88 -19.72 -11.23
N LYS A 34 -1.30 -20.93 -11.58
CA LYS A 34 -2.38 -21.25 -12.51
C LYS A 34 -3.73 -20.85 -11.92
N PRO A 35 -4.59 -20.08 -12.61
CA PRO A 35 -5.93 -19.81 -12.11
C PRO A 35 -6.79 -21.07 -12.24
N ALA A 36 -7.33 -21.52 -11.10
CA ALA A 36 -8.41 -22.48 -11.04
C ALA A 36 -9.71 -21.79 -11.50
N VAL A 37 -10.23 -22.23 -12.65
CA VAL A 37 -11.55 -21.88 -13.15
C VAL A 37 -12.59 -22.52 -12.24
N ILE A 38 -13.22 -21.73 -11.36
CA ILE A 38 -14.41 -22.17 -10.64
C ILE A 38 -15.61 -21.93 -11.56
N LYS A 39 -16.12 -23.04 -12.10
CA LYS A 39 -17.36 -23.14 -12.86
C LYS A 39 -18.52 -22.99 -11.88
N SER A 40 -19.33 -21.93 -12.02
CA SER A 40 -20.60 -21.79 -11.31
C SER A 40 -21.73 -21.76 -12.32
N GLU A 41 -22.31 -22.94 -12.54
CA GLU A 41 -23.62 -23.11 -13.17
C GLU A 41 -24.68 -22.73 -12.13
N THR A 42 -25.59 -21.80 -12.45
CA THR A 42 -26.85 -21.67 -11.71
C THR A 42 -27.96 -21.30 -12.68
N LEU A 43 -29.01 -22.12 -12.57
CA LEU A 43 -30.16 -22.27 -13.44
C LEU A 43 -30.91 -20.97 -13.71
N ALA A 44 -31.36 -20.86 -14.97
CA ALA A 44 -32.37 -19.94 -15.42
C ALA A 44 -33.74 -20.23 -14.77
N ALA A 45 -34.41 -19.17 -14.32
CA ALA A 45 -35.86 -19.08 -14.27
C ALA A 45 -36.25 -17.66 -14.74
N PRO A 46 -37.23 -17.50 -15.65
CA PRO A 46 -37.59 -16.21 -16.24
C PRO A 46 -38.65 -15.45 -15.42
N LEU A 47 -38.89 -14.18 -15.82
CA LEU A 47 -40.00 -13.25 -15.52
C LEU A 47 -39.59 -11.99 -14.74
N PRO A 48 -40.28 -10.84 -14.95
CA PRO A 48 -40.62 -10.18 -16.20
C PRO A 48 -40.05 -8.75 -16.28
N THR A 49 -39.94 -8.25 -17.50
CA THR A 49 -39.52 -6.91 -17.89
C THR A 49 -40.44 -5.81 -17.33
N THR A 50 -39.93 -5.00 -16.40
CA THR A 50 -40.44 -3.64 -16.16
C THR A 50 -39.30 -2.63 -16.21
N ILE A 51 -39.35 -1.85 -17.29
CA ILE A 51 -38.48 -0.74 -17.64
C ILE A 51 -38.66 0.38 -16.62
N VAL A 52 -37.60 0.76 -15.90
CA VAL A 52 -37.51 2.08 -15.27
C VAL A 52 -36.25 2.76 -15.79
N LYS A 53 -36.43 3.64 -16.78
CA LYS A 53 -35.41 4.59 -17.25
C LYS A 53 -35.46 5.82 -16.34
N ARG A 54 -34.41 6.02 -15.54
CA ARG A 54 -33.89 7.37 -15.23
C ARG A 54 -32.40 7.27 -14.93
N ALA A 55 -31.61 7.69 -15.92
CA ALA A 55 -30.15 7.77 -15.83
C ALA A 55 -29.77 9.00 -14.98
N THR A 56 -29.47 8.78 -13.71
CA THR A 56 -28.43 9.55 -13.01
C THR A 56 -27.16 8.73 -13.12
N ASP A 57 -26.17 9.30 -13.80
CA ASP A 57 -24.82 8.78 -13.93
C ASP A 57 -24.16 8.74 -12.54
N MET A 58 -24.32 7.63 -11.84
CA MET A 58 -23.48 7.21 -10.74
C MET A 58 -23.18 5.74 -10.98
N THR A 59 -22.04 5.51 -11.61
CA THR A 59 -21.43 4.20 -11.84
C THR A 59 -21.51 3.38 -10.55
N GLN A 60 -22.43 2.42 -10.54
CA GLN A 60 -22.48 1.36 -9.55
C GLN A 60 -21.22 0.53 -9.73
N GLN A 61 -20.20 0.88 -8.95
CA GLN A 61 -18.95 0.15 -8.86
C GLN A 61 -19.24 -1.15 -8.11
N ASP A 62 -19.37 -2.20 -8.90
CA ASP A 62 -19.22 -3.59 -8.47
C ASP A 62 -17.97 -3.76 -7.60
N THR A 63 -17.95 -4.79 -6.76
CA THR A 63 -17.10 -4.96 -5.57
C THR A 63 -15.62 -5.31 -5.88
N SER A 64 -15.10 -4.75 -6.97
CA SER A 64 -13.67 -4.67 -7.29
C SER A 64 -13.37 -3.23 -7.67
N LEU A 65 -12.59 -2.52 -6.84
CA LEU A 65 -12.18 -1.15 -7.16
C LEU A 65 -11.51 -1.12 -8.55
N PRO A 66 -11.82 -0.13 -9.40
CA PRO A 66 -11.14 0.05 -10.66
C PRO A 66 -9.66 0.21 -10.37
N ASN A 67 -8.85 -0.38 -11.22
CA ASN A 67 -7.43 -0.08 -11.29
C ASN A 67 -7.32 1.45 -11.45
N VAL A 68 -6.89 2.15 -10.40
CA VAL A 68 -6.84 3.62 -10.42
C VAL A 68 -5.77 4.00 -11.42
N SER A 69 -6.12 4.73 -12.47
CA SER A 69 -5.13 5.23 -13.42
C SER A 69 -4.30 6.36 -12.80
N GLU A 70 -3.08 6.56 -13.30
CA GLU A 70 -2.19 7.61 -12.80
C GLU A 70 -2.79 9.01 -12.93
N ASP A 71 -3.55 9.29 -14.00
CA ASP A 71 -4.23 10.58 -14.19
C ASP A 71 -5.29 10.87 -13.13
N VAL A 72 -6.02 9.84 -12.70
CA VAL A 72 -7.03 9.96 -11.64
C VAL A 72 -6.34 10.19 -10.30
N LEU A 73 -5.23 9.49 -10.06
CA LEU A 73 -4.41 9.69 -8.86
C LEU A 73 -3.87 11.12 -8.80
N ASP A 74 -3.40 11.65 -9.93
CA ASP A 74 -2.88 13.01 -10.01
C ASP A 74 -3.94 14.07 -9.80
N LYS A 75 -5.12 13.91 -10.40
CA LYS A 75 -6.27 14.79 -10.14
C LYS A 75 -6.65 14.78 -8.66
N ALA A 76 -6.67 13.60 -8.03
CA ALA A 76 -6.99 13.46 -6.61
C ALA A 76 -5.94 14.12 -5.70
N LEU A 77 -4.64 13.98 -6.01
CA LEU A 77 -3.55 14.60 -5.25
C LEU A 77 -3.52 16.13 -5.41
N ASN A 78 -3.94 16.65 -6.56
CA ASN A 78 -4.04 18.09 -6.79
C ASN A 78 -5.29 18.73 -6.12
N ASP A 79 -6.33 17.95 -5.80
CA ASP A 79 -7.46 18.43 -5.02
C ASP A 79 -7.11 18.48 -3.53
N ARG A 80 -6.75 19.69 -3.06
CA ARG A 80 -6.43 19.94 -1.64
C ARG A 80 -7.56 19.56 -0.69
N ARG A 81 -8.83 19.77 -1.07
CA ARG A 81 -9.98 19.43 -0.22
C ARG A 81 -10.12 17.92 -0.10
N PHE A 82 -9.90 17.20 -1.19
CA PHE A 82 -9.86 15.74 -1.17
C PHE A 82 -8.73 15.24 -0.26
N VAL A 83 -7.49 15.68 -0.49
CA VAL A 83 -6.32 15.25 0.32
C VAL A 83 -6.53 15.54 1.81
N GLN A 84 -7.05 16.71 2.17
CA GLN A 84 -7.34 17.03 3.57
C GLN A 84 -8.40 16.11 4.20
N ARG A 85 -9.47 15.76 3.47
CA ARG A 85 -10.46 14.79 3.96
C ARG A 85 -9.83 13.41 4.19
N GLN A 86 -8.99 12.95 3.26
CA GLN A 86 -8.30 11.67 3.38
C GLN A 86 -7.31 11.66 4.56
N LEU A 87 -6.58 12.76 4.77
CA LEU A 87 -5.69 12.92 5.91
C LEU A 87 -6.44 12.90 7.24
N LYS A 88 -7.59 13.57 7.35
CA LYS A 88 -8.43 13.52 8.56
C LYS A 88 -8.91 12.10 8.86
N CYS A 89 -9.30 11.33 7.85
CA CYS A 89 -9.61 9.91 8.04
C CYS A 89 -8.40 9.13 8.56
N ALA A 90 -7.23 9.34 7.95
CA ALA A 90 -5.98 8.68 8.31
C ALA A 90 -5.49 9.05 9.73
N THR A 91 -5.79 10.25 10.23
CA THR A 91 -5.46 10.66 11.60
C THR A 91 -6.57 10.39 12.62
N GLY A 92 -7.75 9.94 12.17
CA GLY A 92 -8.92 9.76 13.04
C GLY A 92 -9.63 11.06 13.41
N GLU A 93 -9.27 12.18 12.79
CA GLU A 93 -9.88 13.51 13.00
C GLU A 93 -11.16 13.73 12.16
N GLY A 94 -11.61 12.73 11.40
CA GLY A 94 -12.81 12.84 10.57
C GLY A 94 -13.32 11.52 10.00
N PRO A 95 -14.46 11.56 9.29
CA PRO A 95 -15.07 10.38 8.70
C PRO A 95 -14.21 9.82 7.57
N CYS A 96 -14.29 8.51 7.39
CA CYS A 96 -13.62 7.79 6.31
C CYS A 96 -14.60 7.36 5.23
N ASP A 97 -14.31 7.72 3.99
CA ASP A 97 -14.93 7.13 2.79
C ASP A 97 -14.20 5.82 2.40
N PRO A 98 -14.70 5.06 1.40
CA PRO A 98 -14.06 3.81 0.98
C PRO A 98 -12.58 3.96 0.60
N ILE A 99 -12.19 5.09 0.00
CA ILE A 99 -10.79 5.36 -0.37
C ILE A 99 -9.96 5.61 0.90
N GLY A 100 -10.45 6.47 1.80
CA GLY A 100 -9.78 6.75 3.07
C GLY A 100 -9.56 5.52 3.93
N ARG A 101 -10.53 4.61 3.99
CA ARG A 101 -10.39 3.32 4.70
C ARG A 101 -9.28 2.45 4.12
N LYS A 102 -9.18 2.37 2.78
CA LYS A 102 -8.10 1.64 2.13
C LYS A 102 -6.74 2.27 2.42
N ILE A 103 -6.62 3.59 2.29
CA ILE A 103 -5.37 4.30 2.59
C ILE A 103 -4.97 4.02 4.04
N LYS A 104 -5.89 4.21 4.99
CA LYS A 104 -5.66 3.99 6.42
C LYS A 104 -5.18 2.56 6.73
N ALA A 105 -5.71 1.55 6.05
CA ALA A 105 -5.34 0.15 6.25
C ALA A 105 -4.00 -0.22 5.57
N HIS A 106 -3.76 0.24 4.34
CA HIS A 106 -2.62 -0.20 3.53
C HIS A 106 -1.38 0.69 3.67
N ALA A 107 -1.54 2.00 3.91
CA ALA A 107 -0.44 2.94 4.12
C ALA A 107 0.62 2.48 5.13
N PRO A 108 0.25 2.08 6.37
CA PRO A 108 1.25 1.64 7.34
C PRO A 108 1.97 0.36 6.91
N LEU A 109 1.29 -0.52 6.16
CA LEU A 109 1.89 -1.77 5.67
C LEU A 109 2.88 -1.51 4.54
N VAL A 110 2.53 -0.63 3.59
CA VAL A 110 3.41 -0.25 2.48
C VAL A 110 4.64 0.51 2.98
N LEU A 111 4.46 1.45 3.91
CA LEU A 111 5.58 2.21 4.49
C LEU A 111 6.57 1.33 5.27
N ARG A 112 6.10 0.21 5.84
CA ARG A 112 6.95 -0.78 6.53
C ARG A 112 7.52 -1.87 5.60
N GLY A 113 7.12 -1.90 4.33
CA GLY A 113 7.51 -2.96 3.40
C GLY A 113 6.84 -4.32 3.68
N MET A 114 5.69 -4.33 4.37
CA MET A 114 5.01 -5.55 4.83
C MET A 114 3.68 -5.83 4.12
N CYS A 115 3.30 -5.08 3.08
CA CYS A 115 2.02 -5.29 2.40
C CYS A 115 2.04 -6.47 1.42
N VAL A 116 1.87 -7.69 1.94
CA VAL A 116 1.75 -8.92 1.13
C VAL A 116 0.48 -9.00 0.27
N LYS A 117 -0.55 -8.24 0.60
CA LYS A 117 -1.84 -8.22 -0.11
C LYS A 117 -1.95 -7.10 -1.15
N CYS A 118 -0.94 -6.23 -1.26
CA CYS A 118 -0.94 -5.13 -2.21
C CYS A 118 -0.36 -5.60 -3.56
N SER A 119 -0.93 -5.12 -4.67
CA SER A 119 -0.29 -5.18 -6.00
C SER A 119 0.91 -4.23 -6.07
N GLN A 120 1.87 -4.52 -6.97
CA GLN A 120 3.01 -3.64 -7.22
C GLN A 120 2.58 -2.24 -7.66
N THR A 121 1.49 -2.13 -8.42
CA THR A 121 0.90 -0.84 -8.80
C THR A 121 0.40 -0.09 -7.57
N GLU A 122 -0.35 -0.76 -6.68
CA GLU A 122 -0.87 -0.14 -5.46
C GLU A 122 0.25 0.31 -4.52
N ILE A 123 1.33 -0.46 -4.39
CA ILE A 123 2.52 -0.09 -3.61
C ILE A 123 3.11 1.22 -4.15
N LYS A 124 3.35 1.30 -5.47
CA LYS A 124 3.90 2.50 -6.12
C LYS A 124 2.97 3.70 -5.95
N GLN A 125 1.67 3.51 -6.10
CA GLN A 125 0.68 4.57 -5.93
C GLN A 125 0.64 5.07 -4.49
N ILE A 126 0.64 4.18 -3.50
CA ILE A 126 0.69 4.56 -2.08
C ILE A 126 1.99 5.31 -1.78
N GLN A 127 3.14 4.83 -2.27
CA GLN A 127 4.43 5.54 -2.10
C GLN A 127 4.40 6.94 -2.71
N ARG A 128 3.79 7.10 -3.90
CA ARG A 128 3.59 8.40 -4.56
C ARG A 128 2.71 9.34 -3.73
N VAL A 129 1.58 8.83 -3.22
CA VAL A 129 0.68 9.57 -2.31
C VAL A 129 1.44 10.03 -1.07
N MET A 130 2.20 9.14 -0.43
CA MET A 130 2.98 9.46 0.76
C MET A 130 4.04 10.52 0.49
N SER A 131 4.74 10.42 -0.64
CA SER A 131 5.71 11.42 -1.08
C SER A 131 5.07 12.79 -1.32
N HIS A 132 3.88 12.82 -1.92
CA HIS A 132 3.11 14.05 -2.12
C HIS A 132 2.68 14.66 -0.79
N ILE A 133 2.16 13.85 0.14
CA ILE A 133 1.72 14.29 1.46
C ILE A 133 2.90 14.83 2.26
N GLN A 134 4.03 14.12 2.29
CA GLN A 134 5.23 14.56 2.99
C GLN A 134 5.73 15.94 2.51
N LYS A 135 5.67 16.18 1.20
CA LYS A 135 6.12 17.45 0.59
C LYS A 135 5.14 18.61 0.84
N ASN A 136 3.83 18.36 0.73
CA ASN A 136 2.82 19.42 0.71
C ASN A 136 2.09 19.61 2.06
N TYR A 137 2.08 18.60 2.92
CA TYR A 137 1.34 18.54 4.19
C TYR A 137 2.20 17.91 5.30
N PRO A 138 3.38 18.48 5.63
CA PRO A 138 4.33 17.85 6.53
C PRO A 138 3.81 17.70 7.96
N LYS A 139 2.95 18.63 8.43
CA LYS A 139 2.38 18.58 9.78
C LYS A 139 1.43 17.40 9.93
N GLU A 140 0.56 17.22 8.95
CA GLU A 140 -0.40 16.11 8.87
C GLU A 140 0.32 14.79 8.65
N TYR A 141 1.39 14.78 7.85
CA TYR A 141 2.23 13.60 7.67
C TYR A 141 2.82 13.09 8.99
N THR A 142 3.40 13.98 9.80
CA THR A 142 3.93 13.60 11.12
C THR A 142 2.84 13.07 12.06
N LYS A 143 1.66 13.71 12.07
CA LYS A 143 0.51 13.21 12.85
C LYS A 143 0.10 11.81 12.40
N MET A 144 -0.03 11.61 11.09
CA MET A 144 -0.39 10.32 10.51
C MET A 144 0.63 9.22 10.89
N LEU A 145 1.93 9.51 10.81
CA LEU A 145 2.97 8.57 11.24
C LEU A 145 2.90 8.25 12.74
N LYS A 146 2.62 9.24 13.59
CA LYS A 146 2.42 9.03 15.03
C LYS A 146 1.23 8.09 15.27
N GLN A 147 0.15 8.32 14.56
CA GLN A 147 -1.06 7.51 14.67
C GLN A 147 -0.84 6.06 14.19
N TYR A 148 -0.02 5.85 13.16
CA TYR A 148 0.36 4.50 12.71
C TYR A 148 1.23 3.73 13.72
N GLN A 149 1.92 4.44 14.62
CA GLN A 149 2.72 3.84 15.68
C GLN A 149 1.88 3.50 16.91
N SER A 150 0.87 4.31 17.24
CA SER A 150 0.01 4.10 18.41
C SER A 150 -1.01 2.97 18.23
N GLY A 151 -1.22 2.50 17.00
CA GLY A 151 -2.38 1.66 16.67
C GLY A 151 -3.65 2.51 16.64
N PHE A 152 -4.62 2.12 15.81
CA PHE A 152 -5.95 2.76 15.75
C PHE A 152 -6.95 1.97 16.56
#